data_AF-K1GWE3-F1
#
_entry.id   AF-K1GWE3-F1
#
_cell.length_a   1.000
_cell.length_b   1.000
_cell.length_c   1.000
_cell.angle_alpha   90.00
_cell.angle_beta   90.00
_cell.angle_gamma   90.00
#
_symmetry.space_group_name_H-M   'P 1'
#
loop_
_entity.id
_entity.type
_entity.pdbx_description
1 polymer ?
#
loop_
_entity_poly.entity_id
_entity_poly.type
_entity_poly.pdbx_seq_one_letter_code
_entity_poly.pdbx_strand_id
1 'polypeptide(L)'
;VVEYDKFVPKMREDKDYLFIDLAVPRDVDERLANFKNIEIYNLDDIWKIYNEHSMNRDKLLEDYSYLIDEQMEKLIKSLDYYKENTL
;
A
#
# COMPACT_ATOMS: atom_id res chain seq x y z
N VAL A 1 19.34 0.64 1.78
CA VAL A 1 19.65 0.22 0.39
C VAL A 1 20.33 -1.13 0.38
N VAL A 2 19.70 -2.12 -0.25
CA VAL A 2 20.35 -3.37 -0.64
C VAL A 2 21.17 -3.10 -1.90
N GLU A 3 22.43 -2.78 -1.70
CA GLU A 3 23.38 -2.50 -2.78
C GLU A 3 23.89 -3.80 -3.42
N TYR A 4 23.86 -3.87 -4.75
CA TYR A 4 24.32 -5.04 -5.53
C TYR A 4 25.72 -5.49 -5.11
N ASP A 5 26.68 -4.55 -5.07
CA ASP A 5 28.10 -4.85 -4.86
C ASP A 5 28.41 -5.38 -3.44
N LYS A 6 27.53 -5.10 -2.47
CA LYS A 6 27.62 -5.61 -1.10
C LYS A 6 26.88 -6.93 -0.92
N PHE A 7 25.80 -7.13 -1.67
CA PHE A 7 24.92 -8.29 -1.55
C PHE A 7 25.46 -9.50 -2.31
N VAL A 8 25.81 -9.33 -3.60
CA VAL A 8 26.20 -10.44 -4.49
C VAL A 8 27.34 -11.29 -3.93
N PRO A 9 28.43 -10.73 -3.33
CA PRO A 9 29.50 -11.55 -2.77
C PRO A 9 29.09 -12.43 -1.57
N LYS A 10 27.95 -12.12 -0.92
CA LYS A 10 27.41 -12.85 0.24
C LYS A 10 26.21 -13.71 -0.11
N MET A 11 25.72 -13.61 -1.34
CA MET A 11 24.60 -14.38 -1.84
C MET A 11 24.99 -15.85 -1.93
N ARG A 12 24.04 -16.73 -1.60
CA ARG A 12 24.19 -18.18 -1.75
C ARG A 12 23.36 -18.67 -2.92
N GLU A 13 23.98 -19.39 -3.85
CA GLU A 13 23.29 -19.87 -5.06
C GLU A 13 22.25 -20.96 -4.77
N ASP A 14 22.36 -21.67 -3.65
CA ASP A 14 21.41 -22.70 -3.20
C ASP A 14 20.19 -22.13 -2.46
N LYS A 15 20.06 -20.79 -2.39
CA LYS A 15 18.96 -20.12 -1.71
C LYS A 15 18.20 -19.21 -2.65
N ASP A 16 16.87 -19.26 -2.53
CA ASP A 16 15.98 -18.28 -3.13
C ASP A 16 15.84 -17.05 -2.23
N TYR A 17 15.82 -15.88 -2.84
CA TYR A 17 15.68 -14.60 -2.17
C TYR A 17 14.45 -13.86 -2.68
N LEU A 18 13.63 -13.40 -1.73
CA LEU A 18 12.47 -12.55 -2.00
C LEU A 18 12.71 -11.18 -1.38
N PHE A 19 12.73 -10.14 -2.21
CA PHE A 19 12.77 -8.76 -1.78
C PHE A 19 11.40 -8.11 -1.96
N ILE A 20 10.89 -7.51 -0.89
CA ILE A 20 9.69 -6.68 -0.92
C ILE A 20 10.14 -5.25 -0.64
N ASP A 21 10.26 -4.43 -1.69
CA ASP A 21 10.73 -3.05 -1.63
C ASP A 21 9.54 -2.08 -1.51
N LEU A 22 9.31 -1.61 -0.27
CA LEU A 22 8.22 -0.69 0.06
C LEU A 22 8.66 0.79 0.14
N ALA A 23 9.93 1.10 -0.18
CA ALA A 23 10.49 2.45 -0.02
C ALA A 23 10.27 3.33 -1.27
N VAL A 24 10.20 4.66 -1.05
CA VAL A 24 10.14 5.67 -2.12
C VAL A 24 11.15 6.79 -1.80
N PRO A 25 12.28 6.91 -2.53
CA PRO A 25 12.71 6.08 -3.67
C PRO A 25 13.09 4.64 -3.28
N ARG A 26 13.11 3.74 -4.28
CA ARG A 26 13.41 2.30 -4.13
C ARG A 26 14.70 2.06 -3.33
N ASP A 27 14.66 1.09 -2.43
CA ASP A 27 15.77 0.74 -1.53
C ASP A 27 16.47 -0.57 -1.92
N VAL A 28 16.10 -1.18 -3.05
CA VAL A 28 16.75 -2.39 -3.60
C VAL A 28 17.34 -2.10 -4.98
N ASP A 29 18.59 -2.49 -5.19
CA ASP A 29 19.27 -2.33 -6.48
C ASP A 29 18.65 -3.25 -7.54
N GLU A 30 18.06 -2.66 -8.58
CA GLU A 30 17.36 -3.37 -9.66
C GLU A 30 18.24 -4.36 -10.41
N ARG A 31 19.58 -4.19 -10.39
CA ARG A 31 20.53 -5.13 -10.99
C ARG A 31 20.41 -6.55 -10.40
N LEU A 32 19.87 -6.67 -9.18
CA LEU A 32 19.63 -7.96 -8.53
C LEU A 32 18.52 -8.78 -9.21
N ALA A 33 17.61 -8.16 -9.96
CA ALA A 33 16.55 -8.86 -10.70
C ALA A 33 17.09 -9.73 -11.86
N ASN A 34 18.38 -9.62 -12.21
CA ASN A 34 19.00 -10.44 -13.24
C ASN A 34 19.32 -11.88 -12.77
N PHE A 35 19.26 -12.15 -11.47
CA PHE A 35 19.53 -13.48 -10.91
C PHE A 35 18.26 -14.33 -10.86
N LYS A 36 18.35 -15.58 -11.31
CA LYS A 36 17.19 -16.49 -11.36
C LYS A 36 16.62 -16.86 -10.00
N ASN A 37 17.44 -16.82 -8.96
CA ASN A 37 17.06 -17.14 -7.57
C ASN A 37 16.68 -15.87 -6.77
N ILE A 38 16.44 -14.74 -7.45
CA ILE A 38 16.02 -13.49 -6.80
C ILE A 38 14.71 -13.01 -7.41
N GLU A 39 13.72 -12.80 -6.55
CA GLU A 39 12.47 -12.13 -6.88
C GLU A 39 12.42 -10.78 -6.16
N ILE A 40 12.00 -9.73 -6.86
CA ILE A 40 11.85 -8.38 -6.31
C ILE A 40 10.45 -7.89 -6.64
N TYR A 41 9.69 -7.56 -5.60
CA TYR A 41 8.39 -6.91 -5.71
C TYR A 41 8.49 -5.53 -5.09
N ASN A 42 8.05 -4.52 -5.83
CA ASN A 42 7.96 -3.15 -5.34
C ASN A 42 6.50 -2.72 -5.15
N LEU A 43 6.29 -1.49 -4.69
CA LEU A 43 4.94 -0.93 -4.52
C LEU A 43 4.09 -1.05 -5.80
N ASP A 44 4.65 -0.79 -6.98
CA ASP A 44 3.91 -0.85 -8.25
C ASP A 44 3.35 -2.26 -8.53
N ASP A 45 4.12 -3.30 -8.19
CA ASP A 45 3.68 -4.69 -8.34
C ASP A 45 2.51 -5.01 -7.40
N ILE A 46 2.56 -4.50 -6.17
CA ILE A 46 1.47 -4.61 -5.19
C ILE A 46 0.23 -3.88 -5.71
N TRP A 47 0.39 -2.67 -6.25
CA TRP A 47 -0.70 -1.89 -6.84
C TRP A 47 -1.32 -2.60 -8.04
N LYS A 48 -0.51 -3.26 -8.87
CA LYS A 48 -1.02 -4.05 -10.01
C LYS A 48 -1.92 -5.19 -9.54
N ILE A 49 -1.47 -5.97 -8.55
CA ILE A 49 -2.28 -7.07 -7.98
C ILE A 49 -3.56 -6.52 -7.34
N TYR A 50 -3.44 -5.43 -6.57
CA TYR A 50 -4.60 -4.76 -5.99
C TYR A 50 -5.60 -4.30 -7.06
N ASN A 51 -5.10 -3.73 -8.16
CA ASN A 51 -5.94 -3.23 -9.26
C ASN A 51 -6.59 -4.36 -10.08
N GLU A 52 -5.90 -5.49 -10.25
CA GLU A 52 -6.49 -6.71 -10.84
C GLU A 52 -7.67 -7.23 -9.99
N HIS A 53 -7.68 -6.96 -8.69
CA HIS A 53 -8.79 -7.23 -7.78
C HIS A 53 -9.75 -6.03 -7.56
N SER A 54 -9.57 -4.91 -8.28
CA SER A 54 -10.31 -3.64 -8.06
C SER A 54 -11.81 -3.68 -8.36
N MET A 55 -12.33 -4.75 -8.97
CA MET A 55 -13.78 -4.99 -9.02
C MET A 55 -14.42 -5.02 -7.63
N ASN A 56 -13.66 -5.30 -6.57
CA ASN A 56 -14.12 -5.17 -5.20
C ASN A 56 -14.23 -3.71 -4.72
N ARG A 57 -13.45 -2.78 -5.26
CA ARG A 57 -13.37 -1.40 -4.72
C ARG A 57 -14.63 -0.60 -5.02
N ASP A 58 -15.16 -0.68 -6.23
CA ASP A 58 -16.36 0.08 -6.60
C ASP A 58 -17.58 -0.42 -5.81
N LYS A 59 -17.68 -1.74 -5.62
CA LYS A 59 -18.69 -2.35 -4.75
C LYS A 59 -18.51 -1.97 -3.27
N LEU A 60 -17.27 -1.96 -2.77
CA LEU A 60 -16.97 -1.47 -1.42
C LEU A 60 -17.35 0.00 -1.24
N LEU A 61 -17.09 0.85 -2.23
CA LEU A 61 -17.47 2.26 -2.17
C LEU A 61 -18.99 2.41 -2.14
N GLU A 62 -19.71 1.65 -2.97
CA GLU A 62 -21.18 1.62 -2.94
C GLU A 62 -21.73 1.12 -1.59
N ASP A 63 -21.19 0.02 -1.07
CA ASP A 63 -21.64 -0.62 0.16
C ASP A 63 -21.34 0.22 1.42
N TYR A 64 -20.27 1.05 1.41
CA TYR A 64 -19.78 1.74 2.61
C TYR A 64 -19.83 3.27 2.55
N SER A 65 -20.21 3.90 1.43
CA SER A 65 -20.31 5.37 1.34
C SER A 65 -21.26 5.95 2.39
N TYR A 66 -22.30 5.21 2.78
CA TYR A 66 -23.27 5.61 3.80
C TYR A 66 -22.61 5.94 5.16
N LEU A 67 -21.46 5.34 5.48
CA LEU A 67 -20.76 5.61 6.73
C LEU A 67 -20.33 7.06 6.83
N ILE A 68 -19.90 7.66 5.71
CA ILE A 68 -19.50 9.07 5.67
C ILE A 68 -20.73 9.95 5.90
N ASP A 69 -21.84 9.65 5.23
CA ASP A 69 -23.09 10.39 5.37
C ASP A 69 -23.60 10.37 6.82
N GLU A 70 -23.56 9.20 7.48
CA GLU A 70 -23.93 9.09 8.90
C GLU A 70 -23.06 9.94 9.82
N GLN A 71 -21.74 10.00 9.58
CA GLN A 71 -20.85 10.83 10.38
C GLN A 71 -21.10 12.32 10.13
N MET A 72 -21.38 12.70 8.88
CA MET A 72 -21.73 14.07 8.53
C MET A 72 -23.03 14.51 9.22
N GLU A 73 -24.07 13.67 9.24
CA GLU A 73 -25.30 13.96 9.96
C GLU A 73 -25.07 14.13 11.47
N LYS A 74 -24.27 13.25 12.09
CA LYS A 74 -23.92 13.34 13.51
C LYS A 74 -23.18 14.65 13.82
N LEU A 75 -22.25 15.02 12.95
CA LEU A 75 -21.49 16.26 13.08
C LEU A 75 -22.40 17.49 12.99
N ILE A 76 -23.27 17.55 12.00
CA ILE A 76 -24.23 18.66 11.82
C ILE A 76 -25.12 18.79 13.06
N LYS A 77 -25.73 17.69 13.53
CA LYS A 77 -26.57 17.68 14.74
C LYS A 77 -25.82 18.16 15.98
N SER A 78 -24.56 17.75 16.14
CA SER A 78 -23.69 18.20 17.23
C SER A 78 -23.45 19.72 17.16
N LEU A 79 -23.08 20.23 15.99
CA LEU A 79 -22.82 21.65 15.78
C LEU A 79 -24.06 22.52 15.99
N ASP A 80 -25.23 22.05 15.54
CA ASP A 80 -26.50 22.76 15.73
C ASP A 80 -26.89 22.79 17.22
N TYR A 81 -26.72 21.69 17.95
CA TYR A 81 -26.91 21.66 19.40
C TYR A 81 -26.05 22.71 20.11
N TYR A 82 -24.76 22.83 19.77
CA TYR A 82 -23.91 23.85 20.40
C TYR A 82 -24.30 25.27 20.01
N LYS A 83 -24.77 25.52 18.78
CA LYS A 83 -25.27 26.84 18.37
C LYS A 83 -26.51 27.26 19.16
N GLU A 84 -27.46 26.35 19.35
CA GLU A 84 -28.72 26.63 20.04
C GLU A 84 -28.54 26.79 21.56
N ASN A 85 -27.54 26.15 22.16
CA ASN A 85 -27.28 26.19 23.61
C ASN A 85 -26.17 27.17 24.03
N THR A 86 -25.62 27.97 23.10
CA THR A 86 -24.63 29.02 23.40
C THR A 86 -25.22 30.44 23.24
N LEU A 87 -26.54 30.55 23.02
CA LEU A 87 -27.35 31.79 23.09
C LEU A 87 -28.19 31.80 24.37
#